data_AF-A0A2K8KPB9-F1
#
_entry.id   AF-A0A2K8KPB9-F1
#
_cell.length_a   1.000
_cell.length_b   1.000
_cell.length_c   1.000
_cell.angle_alpha   90.00
_cell.angle_beta   90.00
_cell.angle_gamma   90.00
#
_symmetry.space_group_name_H-M   'P 1'
#
loop_
_entity.id
_entity.type
_entity.pdbx_description
1 polymer ?
#
loop_
_entity_poly.entity_id
_entity_poly.type
_entity_poly.pdbx_seq_one_letter_code
_entity_poly.pdbx_strand_id
1 'polypeptide(L)'
;MFIEGLSDWEKRRLALILKERGYTAFMVIKHATAAILSAKRGRLVNTVDNRNLTLLDTIVEELYGYRRLPNDLHYVNANPVAKDSQSSTN
;
A
#
# COMPACT_ATOMS: atom_id res chain seq x y z
N MET A 1 3.74 7.89 8.91
CA MET A 1 3.02 7.33 7.73
C MET A 1 2.53 5.94 8.11
N PHE A 2 1.24 5.81 8.40
CA PHE A 2 0.60 4.60 8.97
C PHE A 2 0.30 3.53 7.89
N ILE A 3 1.21 3.32 6.95
CA ILE A 3 1.08 2.20 6.02
C ILE A 3 1.83 1.01 6.63
N GLU A 4 1.13 -0.09 6.84
CA GLU A 4 1.73 -1.32 7.35
C GLU A 4 2.28 -2.18 6.22
N GLY A 5 3.23 -3.04 6.56
CA GLY A 5 3.90 -3.93 5.59
C GLY A 5 4.94 -3.26 4.69
N LEU A 6 5.13 -1.94 4.80
CA LEU A 6 6.27 -1.22 4.21
C LEU A 6 7.32 -0.88 5.27
N SER A 7 8.58 -1.11 4.95
CA SER A 7 9.75 -0.60 5.68
C SER A 7 9.83 0.93 5.62
N ASP A 8 10.62 1.51 6.51
CA ASP A 8 10.83 2.97 6.53
C ASP A 8 11.47 3.50 5.26
N TRP A 9 12.36 2.72 4.64
CA TRP A 9 12.97 3.07 3.37
C TRP A 9 11.93 3.09 2.24
N GLU A 10 11.08 2.06 2.16
CA GLU A 10 10.01 1.98 1.14
C GLU A 10 9.00 3.12 1.32
N LYS A 11 8.65 3.47 2.56
CA LYS A 11 7.79 4.63 2.87
C LYS A 11 8.40 5.94 2.42
N ARG A 12 9.71 6.15 2.64
CA ARG A 12 10.44 7.35 2.18
C ARG A 12 10.45 7.43 0.66
N ARG A 13 10.77 6.33 -0.02
CA ARG A 13 10.80 6.30 -1.49
C ARG A 13 9.40 6.53 -2.08
N LEU A 14 8.37 5.92 -1.51
CA LEU A 14 6.97 6.15 -1.88
C LEU A 14 6.58 7.64 -1.74
N ALA A 15 6.96 8.29 -0.64
CA ALA A 15 6.68 9.71 -0.44
C ALA A 15 7.36 10.60 -1.50
N LEU A 16 8.57 10.25 -1.96
CA LEU A 16 9.26 10.94 -3.05
C LEU A 16 8.51 10.75 -4.38
N ILE A 17 8.14 9.52 -4.73
CA ILE A 17 7.40 9.23 -5.97
C ILE A 17 6.04 9.95 -5.99
N LEU A 18 5.33 9.97 -4.86
CA LEU A 18 4.08 10.72 -4.74
C LEU A 18 4.29 12.22 -5.00
N LYS A 19 5.36 12.80 -4.44
CA LYS A 19 5.73 14.20 -4.67
C LYS A 19 6.06 14.48 -6.13
N GLU A 20 6.84 13.62 -6.77
CA GLU A 20 7.18 13.72 -8.20
C GLU A 20 5.92 13.68 -9.10
N ARG A 21 4.89 12.92 -8.69
CA ARG A 21 3.59 12.87 -9.36
C ARG A 21 2.62 14.00 -8.98
N GLY A 22 3.07 14.99 -8.20
CA GLY A 22 2.27 16.16 -7.81
C GLY A 22 1.33 15.94 -6.61
N TYR A 23 1.53 14.87 -5.83
CA TYR A 23 0.74 14.56 -4.64
C TYR A 23 1.56 14.75 -3.36
N THR A 24 0.88 15.00 -2.23
CA THR A 24 1.52 14.90 -0.91
C THR A 24 1.19 13.55 -0.29
N ALA A 25 2.18 12.90 0.32
CA ALA A 25 1.97 11.61 0.98
C ALA A 25 0.85 11.68 2.03
N PHE A 26 0.79 12.77 2.81
CA PHE A 26 -0.28 13.00 3.78
C PHE A 26 -1.68 12.96 3.17
N MET A 27 -1.89 13.69 2.06
CA MET A 27 -3.20 13.77 1.39
C MET A 27 -3.63 12.40 0.87
N VAL A 28 -2.73 11.68 0.19
CA VAL A 28 -3.03 10.35 -0.36
C VAL A 28 -3.35 9.36 0.74
N ILE A 29 -2.52 9.30 1.81
CA ILE A 29 -2.76 8.39 2.93
C ILE A 29 -4.07 8.71 3.64
N LYS A 30 -4.37 9.99 3.89
CA LYS A 30 -5.61 10.42 4.56
C LYS A 30 -6.84 9.90 3.80
N HIS A 31 -6.88 10.12 2.49
CA HIS A 31 -8.00 9.70 1.65
C HIS A 31 -8.07 8.18 1.49
N ALA A 32 -6.91 7.50 1.37
CA ALA A 32 -6.85 6.05 1.34
C ALA A 32 -7.40 5.43 2.65
N THR A 33 -7.05 5.99 3.81
CA THR A 33 -7.59 5.55 5.12
C THR A 33 -9.10 5.78 5.19
N ALA A 34 -9.59 6.93 4.70
CA ALA A 34 -11.03 7.23 4.67
C ALA A 34 -11.81 6.24 3.79
N ALA A 35 -11.25 5.84 2.64
CA ALA A 35 -11.83 4.82 1.77
C ALA A 35 -11.97 3.48 2.50
N ILE A 36 -10.90 3.03 3.15
CA ILE A 36 -10.88 1.78 3.91
C ILE A 36 -11.88 1.79 5.06
N LEU A 37 -11.92 2.88 5.84
CA LEU A 37 -12.87 3.00 6.96
C LEU A 37 -14.32 3.04 6.49
N SER A 38 -14.60 3.67 5.35
CA SER A 38 -15.95 3.71 4.77
C SER A 38 -16.39 2.33 4.29
N ALA A 39 -15.50 1.62 3.58
CA ALA A 39 -15.74 0.24 3.14
C ALA A 39 -15.97 -0.71 4.32
N LYS A 40 -15.11 -0.65 5.36
CA LYS A 40 -15.26 -1.44 6.60
C LYS A 40 -16.61 -1.24 7.29
N ARG A 41 -17.20 -0.05 7.17
CA ARG A 41 -18.50 0.30 7.77
C ARG A 41 -19.69 0.01 6.86
N GLY A 42 -19.48 -0.60 5.69
CA GLY A 42 -20.54 -0.82 4.69
C GLY A 42 -21.12 0.47 4.13
N ARG A 43 -20.37 1.59 4.19
CA ARG A 43 -20.79 2.88 3.64
C ARG A 43 -20.31 3.04 2.21
N LEU A 44 -21.01 3.88 1.44
CA LEU A 44 -20.54 4.31 0.14
C LEU A 44 -19.16 4.99 0.28
N VAL A 45 -18.19 4.53 -0.49
CA VAL A 45 -16.86 5.12 -0.54
C VAL A 45 -16.90 6.37 -1.43
N ASN A 46 -16.40 7.49 -0.93
CA ASN A 46 -16.30 8.71 -1.73
C ASN A 46 -15.35 8.52 -2.92
N THR A 47 -15.69 9.06 -4.08
CA THR A 47 -14.89 8.93 -5.31
C THR A 47 -13.45 9.42 -5.15
N VAL A 48 -13.22 10.52 -4.43
CA VAL A 48 -11.88 11.07 -4.17
C VAL A 48 -11.09 10.13 -3.26
N ASP A 49 -11.74 9.57 -2.23
CA ASP A 49 -11.11 8.61 -1.33
C ASP A 49 -10.68 7.35 -2.09
N ASN A 50 -11.59 6.80 -2.90
CA ASN A 50 -11.31 5.63 -3.72
C ASN A 50 -10.18 5.90 -4.73
N ARG A 51 -10.19 7.06 -5.39
CA ARG A 51 -9.14 7.43 -6.36
C ARG A 51 -7.76 7.49 -5.70
N ASN A 52 -7.65 8.02 -4.49
CA ASN A 52 -6.38 8.06 -3.77
C ASN A 52 -5.96 6.68 -3.26
N LEU A 53 -6.91 5.84 -2.85
CA LEU A 53 -6.63 4.45 -2.50
C LEU A 53 -6.07 3.69 -3.71
N THR A 54 -6.71 3.79 -4.88
CA THR A 54 -6.25 3.16 -6.12
C THR A 54 -4.88 3.70 -6.54
N LEU A 55 -4.66 5.02 -6.49
CA LEU A 55 -3.36 5.61 -6.80
C LEU A 55 -2.25 5.03 -5.91
N LEU A 56 -2.52 4.91 -4.62
CA LEU A 56 -1.58 4.36 -3.66
C LEU A 56 -1.29 2.88 -3.94
N ASP A 57 -2.34 2.09 -4.18
CA ASP A 57 -2.24 0.66 -4.53
C ASP A 57 -1.37 0.47 -5.79
N THR A 58 -1.65 1.24 -6.84
CA THR A 58 -0.89 1.19 -8.10
C THR A 58 0.58 1.53 -7.91
N ILE A 59 0.91 2.60 -7.17
CA ILE A 59 2.32 2.97 -6.96
C ILE A 59 3.05 1.92 -6.14
N VAL A 60 2.42 1.36 -5.12
CA VAL A 60 3.05 0.31 -4.30
C VAL A 60 3.27 -0.97 -5.09
N GLU A 61 2.32 -1.36 -5.94
CA GLU A 61 2.49 -2.49 -6.86
C GLU A 61 3.59 -2.21 -7.90
N GLU A 62 3.64 -1.01 -8.49
CA GLU A 62 4.67 -0.60 -9.44
C GLU A 62 6.09 -0.59 -8.83
N LEU A 63 6.23 -0.12 -7.59
CA LEU A 63 7.54 0.01 -6.95
C LEU A 63 8.07 -1.29 -6.35
N TYR A 64 7.17 -2.10 -5.77
CA TYR A 64 7.58 -3.22 -4.91
C TYR A 64 6.89 -4.55 -5.26
N GLY A 65 5.87 -4.54 -6.14
CA GLY A 65 5.05 -5.71 -6.44
C GLY A 65 4.15 -6.15 -5.29
N TYR A 66 3.97 -5.29 -4.28
CA TYR A 66 3.15 -5.63 -3.12
C TYR A 66 1.68 -5.36 -3.40
N ARG A 67 0.82 -6.14 -2.74
CA ARG A 67 -0.63 -5.98 -2.81
C ARG A 67 -1.20 -5.69 -1.44
N ARG A 68 -2.23 -4.84 -1.43
CA ARG A 68 -2.91 -4.46 -0.20
C ARG A 68 -3.85 -5.57 0.26
N LEU A 69 -3.89 -5.81 1.56
CA LEU A 69 -4.89 -6.67 2.17
C LEU A 69 -6.30 -6.06 2.05
N PRO A 70 -7.35 -6.88 1.89
CA PRO A 70 -8.71 -6.39 1.86
C PRO A 70 -9.05 -5.58 3.12
N ASN A 71 -9.70 -4.43 2.93
CA ASN A 71 -10.14 -3.57 4.03
C ASN A 71 -9.03 -3.09 4.97
N ASP A 72 -7.75 -3.14 4.59
CA ASP A 72 -6.69 -2.62 5.44
C ASP A 72 -5.61 -1.87 4.64
N LEU A 73 -4.91 -0.93 5.27
CA LEU A 73 -3.74 -0.25 4.66
C LEU A 73 -2.44 -1.01 4.99
N HIS A 74 -2.47 -2.31 4.74
CA HIS A 74 -1.35 -3.22 4.94
C HIS A 74 -0.99 -3.84 3.60
N TYR A 75 0.25 -3.67 3.16
CA TYR A 75 0.77 -4.24 1.92
C TYR A 75 1.64 -5.46 2.18
N VAL A 76 1.40 -6.52 1.43
CA VAL A 76 2.18 -7.77 1.53
C VAL A 76 2.77 -8.11 0.17
N ASN A 77 3.93 -8.76 0.17
CA ASN A 77 4.53 -9.23 -1.06
C ASN A 77 3.64 -10.30 -1.71
N ALA A 78 3.15 -10.03 -2.93
CA ALA A 78 2.28 -10.93 -3.67
C ALA A 78 3.02 -12.14 -4.24
N ASN A 79 4.35 -12.07 -4.35
CA ASN A 79 5.23 -13.15 -4.74
C ASN A 79 6.15 -13.51 -3.57
N PRO A 80 5.71 -14.36 -2.62
CA PRO A 80 6.64 -14.98 -1.71
C PRO A 80 7.54 -15.86 -2.58
N VAL A 81 8.76 -15.40 -2.88
CA VAL A 81 9.80 -16.31 -3.35
C VAL A 81 9.84 -17.44 -2.33
N ALA A 82 9.47 -18.65 -2.75
CA ALA A 82 9.56 -19.84 -1.94
C ALA A 82 10.97 -19.86 -1.35
N LYS A 83 11.10 -19.64 -0.04
CA LYS A 83 12.39 -19.74 0.62
C LYS A 83 12.88 -21.15 0.38
N ASP A 84 14.00 -21.25 -0.32
CA ASP A 84 14.68 -22.48 -0.66
C ASP A 84 14.69 -23.44 0.52
N SER A 85 14.11 -24.61 0.31
CA SER A 85 14.36 -25.79 1.12
C SER A 85 15.80 -26.24 0.84
N GLN A 86 16.78 -25.53 1.41
CA GLN A 86 18.16 -25.99 1.49
C GLN A 86 18.61 -25.95 2.95
N SER A 87 18.40 -27.07 3.65
CA SER A 87 19.28 -27.55 4.71
C SER A 87 18.85 -28.95 5.11
N SER A 88 19.47 -29.96 4.53
CA SER A 88 19.85 -31.22 5.20
C SER A 88 20.64 -32.08 4.20
N THR A 89 21.88 -31.67 3.91
CA THR A 89 22.95 -32.65 3.70
C THR A 89 23.51 -32.98 5.07
N ASN A 90 23.22 -34.20 5.53
CA ASN A 90 24.05 -34.97 6.45
C ASN A 90 23.97 -36.43 6.00
#